data_AF-Q0Q5V3-F1
#
_entry.id   AF-Q0Q5V3-F1
#
_cell.length_a   1.000
_cell.length_b   1.000
_cell.length_c   1.000
_cell.angle_alpha   90.00
_cell.angle_beta   90.00
_cell.angle_gamma   90.00
#
_symmetry.space_group_name_H-M   'P 1'
#
loop_
_entity.id
_entity.type
_entity.pdbx_description
1 polymer ?
#
loop_
_entity_poly.entity_id
_entity_poly.type
_entity_poly.pdbx_seq_one_letter_code
_entity_poly.pdbx_strand_id
1 'polypeptide(L)'
;GLLFLKASLICVDPATKGNFNWLQDVFFVPASNWRDSKVYGLFTNTWGSSAVCVYSFGDIDNVFRTSKLKGYNGPNPEIKPGQCVPSGQHTPSETFKIADSHPEVEDRVEPLAPTRSPLFHNKHRYQKIGVHEVSASDGRQYTVLYLATDKGSIHKVVELPGGVHNIMELQVFSKKDPIQSMILDHERAMLYVGSTSKVVEIPMDMCGVYRNNCESCLLARDPYCGW
;
A
#
# COMPACT_ATOMS: atom_id res chain seq x y z
N GLY A 1 8.49 16.83 -24.17
CA GLY A 1 8.37 15.38 -23.88
C GLY A 1 8.35 15.20 -22.38
N LEU A 2 7.56 14.27 -21.86
CA LEU A 2 7.57 13.91 -20.45
C LEU A 2 8.89 13.17 -20.14
N LEU A 3 9.59 13.58 -19.09
CA LEU A 3 10.75 12.85 -18.58
C LEU A 3 10.26 11.71 -17.70
N PHE A 4 10.25 10.50 -18.23
CA PHE A 4 9.85 9.30 -17.49
C PHE A 4 11.05 8.63 -16.84
N LEU A 5 10.93 8.32 -15.55
CA LEU A 5 11.83 7.41 -14.84
C LEU A 5 11.01 6.35 -14.11
N LYS A 6 11.61 5.19 -13.87
CA LYS A 6 11.05 4.10 -13.06
C LYS A 6 12.08 3.58 -12.07
N ALA A 7 11.60 3.12 -10.92
CA ALA A 7 12.40 2.47 -9.88
C ALA A 7 11.76 1.12 -9.51
N SER A 8 12.58 0.18 -9.04
CA SER A 8 12.07 -1.09 -8.52
C SER A 8 11.59 -0.91 -7.07
N LEU A 9 10.33 -1.25 -6.79
CA LEU A 9 9.86 -1.42 -5.40
C LEU A 9 10.31 -2.78 -4.87
N ILE A 10 10.79 -2.82 -3.62
CA ILE A 10 11.18 -4.05 -2.93
C ILE A 10 10.16 -4.40 -1.85
N CYS A 11 9.71 -5.64 -1.84
CA CYS A 11 8.95 -6.21 -0.75
C CYS A 11 9.51 -7.60 -0.40
N VAL A 12 10.55 -7.60 0.44
CA VAL A 12 11.29 -8.81 0.85
C VAL A 12 11.39 -8.83 2.36
N ASP A 13 11.00 -9.95 2.97
CA ASP A 13 11.26 -10.18 4.38
C ASP A 13 12.72 -10.64 4.58
N PRO A 14 13.57 -9.84 5.26
CA PRO A 14 14.97 -10.18 5.46
C PRO A 14 15.17 -11.40 6.37
N ALA A 15 14.22 -11.70 7.27
CA ALA A 15 14.29 -12.80 8.22
C ALA A 15 13.93 -14.14 7.58
N THR A 16 12.81 -14.21 6.87
CA THR A 16 12.35 -15.45 6.21
C THR A 16 12.88 -15.62 4.80
N LYS A 17 13.52 -14.58 4.23
CA LYS A 17 13.86 -14.47 2.79
C LYS A 17 12.64 -14.56 1.87
N GLY A 18 11.44 -14.32 2.39
CA GLY A 18 10.21 -14.25 1.60
C GLY A 18 10.26 -13.09 0.63
N ASN A 19 10.25 -13.37 -0.68
CA ASN A 19 10.29 -12.36 -1.74
C ASN A 19 8.92 -12.24 -2.43
N PHE A 20 8.34 -11.05 -2.44
CA PHE A 20 7.04 -10.74 -3.01
C PHE A 20 7.21 -9.72 -4.14
N ASN A 21 7.28 -10.22 -5.37
CA ASN A 21 7.73 -9.47 -6.54
C ASN A 21 6.60 -9.05 -7.49
N TRP A 22 5.34 -9.40 -7.21
CA TRP A 22 4.20 -9.05 -8.06
C TRP A 22 3.24 -8.09 -7.35
N LEU A 23 3.35 -6.81 -7.66
CA LEU A 23 2.43 -5.78 -7.20
C LEU A 23 1.01 -6.07 -7.70
N GLN A 24 0.04 -6.11 -6.80
CA GLN A 24 -1.38 -6.35 -7.10
C GLN A 24 -2.19 -5.07 -7.01
N ASP A 25 -1.95 -4.25 -5.98
CA ASP A 25 -2.71 -3.04 -5.71
C ASP A 25 -1.91 -2.06 -4.84
N VAL A 26 -2.28 -0.78 -4.86
CA VAL A 26 -1.62 0.29 -4.11
C VAL A 26 -2.67 1.19 -3.46
N PHE A 27 -2.43 1.57 -2.22
CA PHE A 27 -3.23 2.58 -1.52
C PHE A 27 -2.36 3.70 -0.95
N PHE A 28 -2.84 4.94 -1.05
CA PHE A 28 -2.11 6.12 -0.59
C PHE A 28 -2.77 6.68 0.67
N VAL A 29 -1.97 6.94 1.69
CA VAL A 29 -2.39 7.63 2.91
C VAL A 29 -1.69 8.99 2.96
N PRO A 30 -2.41 10.11 2.73
CA PRO A 30 -1.82 11.43 2.72
C PRO A 30 -1.43 11.87 4.12
N ALA A 31 -0.35 12.64 4.22
CA ALA A 31 0.07 13.34 5.43
C ALA A 31 0.16 14.85 5.14
N SER A 32 0.16 15.68 6.19
CA SER A 32 0.27 17.14 6.06
C SER A 32 1.52 17.56 5.28
N ASN A 33 2.62 16.86 5.50
CA ASN A 33 3.80 16.93 4.65
C ASN A 33 3.73 15.76 3.65
N TRP A 34 3.72 16.08 2.35
CA TRP A 34 3.60 15.07 1.30
C TRP A 34 4.74 14.04 1.35
N ARG A 35 5.93 14.40 1.85
CA ARG A 35 7.06 13.47 1.99
C ARG A 35 6.79 12.36 3.01
N ASP A 36 5.95 12.64 4.00
CA ASP A 36 5.56 11.70 5.04
C ASP A 36 4.31 10.88 4.65
N SER A 37 3.73 11.16 3.47
CA SER A 37 2.62 10.36 2.94
C SER A 37 3.07 8.94 2.66
N LYS A 38 2.22 7.98 2.99
CA LYS A 38 2.54 6.54 2.91
C LYS A 38 1.95 5.94 1.64
N VAL A 39 2.69 4.98 1.07
CA VAL A 39 2.26 4.12 -0.03
C VAL A 39 2.21 2.69 0.51
N TYR A 40 1.01 2.13 0.60
CA TYR A 40 0.82 0.72 0.94
C TYR A 40 0.76 -0.09 -0.36
N GLY A 41 1.79 -0.89 -0.61
CA GLY A 41 1.82 -1.81 -1.73
C GLY A 41 1.42 -3.21 -1.30
N LEU A 42 0.42 -3.78 -1.99
CA LEU A 42 0.04 -5.17 -1.84
C LEU A 42 0.76 -6.02 -2.89
N PHE A 43 1.57 -6.97 -2.46
CA PHE A 43 2.35 -7.84 -3.32
C PHE A 43 1.94 -9.30 -3.17
N THR A 44 2.16 -10.09 -4.22
CA THR A 44 2.13 -11.54 -4.19
C THR A 44 3.46 -12.13 -4.62
N ASN A 45 3.65 -13.42 -4.34
CA ASN A 45 4.77 -14.22 -4.83
C ASN A 45 4.28 -15.41 -5.68
N THR A 46 5.24 -16.19 -6.20
CA THR A 46 5.03 -17.37 -7.05
C THR A 46 4.10 -18.43 -6.46
N TRP A 47 4.02 -18.52 -5.13
CA TRP A 47 3.16 -19.47 -4.42
C TRP A 47 1.77 -18.91 -4.09
N GLY A 48 1.45 -17.70 -4.53
CA GLY A 48 0.17 -17.04 -4.24
C GLY A 48 0.04 -16.54 -2.81
N SER A 49 1.14 -16.48 -2.05
CA SER A 49 1.19 -15.81 -0.74
C SER A 49 1.27 -14.30 -0.96
N SER A 50 0.68 -13.52 -0.05
CA SER A 50 0.67 -12.06 -0.12
C SER A 50 1.50 -11.42 1.00
N ALA A 51 2.00 -10.22 0.71
CA ALA A 51 2.63 -9.34 1.66
C ALA A 51 2.16 -7.90 1.45
N VAL A 52 2.12 -7.12 2.52
CA VAL A 52 1.91 -5.67 2.45
C VAL A 52 3.21 -4.99 2.85
N CYS A 53 3.74 -4.14 1.98
CA CYS A 53 4.90 -3.28 2.26
C CYS A 53 4.46 -1.82 2.28
N VAL A 54 5.08 -1.03 3.15
CA VAL A 54 4.79 0.40 3.29
C VAL A 54 6.01 1.19 2.88
N TYR A 55 5.83 2.22 2.07
CA TYR A 55 6.87 3.14 1.62
C TYR A 55 6.48 4.58 1.95
N SER A 56 7.43 5.52 1.99
CA SER A 56 7.11 6.95 2.01
C SER A 56 7.28 7.57 0.63
N PHE A 57 6.49 8.60 0.32
CA PHE A 57 6.74 9.45 -0.84
C PHE A 57 8.10 10.14 -0.76
N GLY A 58 8.59 10.46 0.43
CA GLY A 58 9.92 11.03 0.66
C GLY A 58 11.06 10.11 0.21
N ASP A 59 10.99 8.83 0.53
CA ASP A 59 12.00 7.83 0.12
C ASP A 59 11.94 7.59 -1.39
N ILE A 60 10.72 7.51 -1.97
CA ILE A 60 10.52 7.37 -3.41
C ILE A 60 11.11 8.58 -4.16
N ASP A 61 10.78 9.81 -3.75
CA ASP A 61 11.33 11.05 -4.31
C ASP A 61 12.84 11.09 -4.19
N ASN A 62 13.38 10.69 -3.02
CA ASN A 62 14.81 10.68 -2.81
C ASN A 62 15.52 9.74 -3.79
N VAL A 63 15.00 8.53 -4.02
CA VAL A 63 15.54 7.58 -5.00
C VAL A 63 15.57 8.20 -6.40
N PHE A 64 14.47 8.80 -6.87
CA PHE A 64 14.45 9.44 -8.20
C PHE A 64 15.42 10.63 -8.29
N ARG A 65 15.55 11.42 -7.22
CA ARG A 65 16.39 12.61 -7.20
C ARG A 65 17.87 12.30 -7.06
N THR A 66 18.27 11.24 -6.36
CA THR A 66 19.68 11.00 -6.03
C THR A 66 20.30 9.83 -6.79
N SER A 67 19.51 8.83 -7.17
CA SER A 67 20.05 7.62 -7.80
C SER A 67 20.65 7.86 -9.18
N LYS A 68 21.59 7.00 -9.57
CA LYS A 68 22.12 6.93 -10.94
C LYS A 68 21.13 6.21 -11.85
N LEU A 69 21.27 6.39 -13.16
CA LEU A 69 20.53 5.61 -14.14
C LEU A 69 21.26 4.32 -14.44
N LYS A 70 20.54 3.21 -14.38
CA LYS A 70 21.08 1.86 -14.59
C LYS A 70 21.66 1.74 -15.99
N GLY A 71 22.94 1.37 -16.07
CA GLY A 71 23.67 1.21 -17.32
C GLY A 71 24.17 2.51 -17.96
N TYR A 72 23.90 3.68 -17.37
CA TYR A 72 24.43 4.94 -17.86
C TYR A 72 25.75 5.31 -17.17
N ASN A 73 26.84 5.32 -17.94
CA ASN A 73 28.18 5.69 -17.47
C ASN A 73 28.70 6.99 -18.09
N GLY A 74 27.83 7.76 -18.74
CA GLY A 74 28.18 9.04 -19.37
C GLY A 74 28.34 10.18 -18.36
N PRO A 75 28.71 11.39 -18.83
CA PRO A 75 28.78 12.56 -17.97
C PRO A 75 27.40 12.93 -17.42
N ASN A 76 27.35 13.49 -16.21
CA ASN A 76 26.08 13.99 -15.68
C ASN A 76 25.59 15.17 -16.54
N PRO A 77 24.37 15.13 -17.09
CA PRO A 77 23.81 16.27 -17.78
C PRO A 77 23.57 17.43 -16.81
N GLU A 78 23.56 18.65 -17.33
CA GLU A 78 23.32 19.87 -16.55
C GLU A 78 21.98 19.80 -15.80
N ILE A 79 20.93 19.34 -16.48
CA ILE A 79 19.63 19.03 -15.88
C ILE A 79 19.54 17.51 -15.70
N LYS A 80 19.33 17.06 -14.46
CA LYS A 80 19.20 15.64 -14.16
C LYS A 80 17.92 15.07 -14.83
N PRO A 81 17.97 13.88 -15.43
CA PRO A 81 16.78 13.15 -15.86
C PRO A 81 15.73 13.07 -14.74
N GLY A 82 14.47 13.36 -15.08
CA GLY A 82 13.36 13.39 -14.11
C GLY A 82 13.22 14.68 -13.29
N GLN A 83 14.19 15.61 -13.35
CA GLN A 83 14.08 16.90 -12.68
C GLN A 83 13.06 17.81 -13.38
N CYS A 84 12.14 18.37 -12.59
CA CYS A 84 11.20 19.36 -13.07
C CYS A 84 11.92 20.68 -13.39
N VAL A 85 11.66 21.24 -14.57
CA VAL A 85 12.19 22.55 -14.99
C VAL A 85 11.15 23.65 -14.77
N PRO A 86 11.56 24.91 -14.50
CA PRO A 86 10.64 26.03 -14.37
C PRO A 86 9.74 26.20 -15.60
N SER A 87 8.55 26.77 -15.39
CA SER A 87 7.61 27.07 -16.46
C SER A 87 8.25 27.94 -17.55
N GLY A 88 8.09 27.52 -18.81
CA GLY A 88 8.67 28.21 -19.97
C GLY A 88 10.08 27.74 -20.35
N GLN A 89 10.72 26.88 -19.56
CA GLN A 89 11.95 26.20 -19.94
C GLN A 89 11.66 24.80 -20.51
N HIS A 90 12.54 24.35 -21.40
CA HIS A 90 12.51 23.00 -21.93
C HIS A 90 13.68 22.20 -21.38
N THR A 91 13.42 20.95 -21.04
CA THR A 91 14.48 19.98 -20.77
C THR A 91 15.43 19.90 -21.98
N PRO A 92 16.75 20.01 -21.79
CA PRO A 92 17.72 19.81 -22.85
C PRO A 92 17.50 18.49 -23.59
N SER A 93 17.62 18.52 -24.92
CA SER A 93 17.45 17.33 -25.78
C SER A 93 18.36 16.17 -25.37
N GLU A 94 19.56 16.47 -24.86
CA GLU A 94 20.49 15.46 -24.35
C GLU A 94 19.98 14.77 -23.10
N THR A 95 19.49 15.52 -22.11
CA THR A 95 18.84 14.97 -20.90
C THR A 95 17.67 14.07 -21.28
N PHE A 96 16.85 14.47 -22.26
CA PHE A 96 15.75 13.65 -22.76
C PHE A 96 16.25 12.33 -23.36
N LYS A 97 17.24 12.37 -24.26
CA LYS A 97 17.82 11.16 -24.87
C LYS A 97 18.41 10.20 -23.82
N ILE A 98 19.04 10.74 -22.78
CA ILE A 98 19.59 9.94 -21.67
C ILE A 98 18.44 9.26 -20.92
N ALA A 99 17.40 9.99 -20.52
CA ALA A 99 16.25 9.45 -19.81
C ALA A 99 15.50 8.39 -20.62
N ASP A 100 15.32 8.63 -21.93
CA ASP A 100 14.65 7.72 -22.85
C ASP A 100 15.45 6.42 -23.05
N SER A 101 16.78 6.52 -23.12
CA SER A 101 17.67 5.36 -23.28
C SER A 101 17.91 4.59 -21.96
N HIS A 102 17.83 5.26 -20.81
CA HIS A 102 18.12 4.70 -19.49
C HIS A 102 17.04 5.10 -18.45
N PRO A 103 15.78 4.65 -18.61
CA PRO A 103 14.67 5.12 -17.77
C PRO A 103 14.66 4.50 -16.36
N GLU A 104 15.45 3.46 -16.10
CA GLU A 104 15.49 2.78 -14.79
C GLU A 104 16.60 3.37 -13.92
N VAL A 105 16.29 3.73 -12.68
CA VAL A 105 17.30 4.09 -11.68
C VAL A 105 17.98 2.85 -11.10
N GLU A 106 19.21 2.99 -10.60
CA GLU A 106 20.01 1.90 -10.05
C GLU A 106 19.55 1.50 -8.64
N ASP A 107 19.22 2.49 -7.81
CA ASP A 107 18.72 2.27 -6.45
C ASP A 107 17.28 1.75 -6.47
N ARG A 108 16.95 1.00 -5.44
CA ARG A 108 15.63 0.39 -5.28
C ARG A 108 14.91 1.07 -4.14
N VAL A 109 13.59 1.18 -4.25
CA VAL A 109 12.77 1.72 -3.17
C VAL A 109 12.49 0.59 -2.18
N GLU A 110 12.98 0.76 -0.96
CA GLU A 110 12.82 -0.21 0.13
C GLU A 110 11.64 0.18 1.03
N PRO A 111 11.00 -0.77 1.73
CA PRO A 111 9.98 -0.45 2.73
C PRO A 111 10.52 0.47 3.82
N LEU A 112 9.62 1.13 4.55
CA LEU A 112 9.95 2.08 5.61
C LEU A 112 11.01 1.54 6.59
N ALA A 113 11.94 2.42 6.94
CA ALA A 113 12.91 2.19 8.01
C ALA A 113 12.21 2.10 9.40
N PRO A 114 12.82 1.46 10.40
CA PRO A 114 14.15 0.85 10.39
C PRO A 114 14.19 -0.60 9.90
N THR A 115 13.05 -1.29 9.86
CA THR A 115 13.01 -2.74 9.60
C THR A 115 13.21 -3.08 8.13
N ARG A 116 12.81 -2.18 7.21
CA ARG A 116 12.88 -2.41 5.75
C ARG A 116 12.30 -3.77 5.34
N SER A 117 11.21 -4.16 5.99
CA SER A 117 10.52 -5.44 5.84
C SER A 117 9.04 -5.22 5.49
N PRO A 118 8.32 -6.25 5.02
CA PRO A 118 6.86 -6.18 4.95
C PRO A 118 6.26 -5.85 6.31
N LEU A 119 5.15 -5.11 6.31
CA LEU A 119 4.31 -4.88 7.47
C LEU A 119 3.79 -6.23 8.02
N PHE A 120 3.38 -7.11 7.10
CA PHE A 120 3.14 -8.53 7.37
C PHE A 120 3.10 -9.30 6.04
N HIS A 121 3.15 -10.63 6.14
CA HIS A 121 2.87 -11.53 5.02
C HIS A 121 2.18 -12.80 5.50
N ASN A 122 1.40 -13.44 4.63
CA ASN A 122 0.72 -14.70 4.93
C ASN A 122 0.40 -15.49 3.65
N LYS A 123 -0.21 -16.67 3.81
CA LYS A 123 -0.55 -17.58 2.71
C LYS A 123 -1.87 -17.23 2.00
N HIS A 124 -2.54 -16.14 2.38
CA HIS A 124 -3.72 -15.69 1.65
C HIS A 124 -3.29 -14.98 0.37
N ARG A 125 -4.11 -15.14 -0.68
CA ARG A 125 -3.96 -14.40 -1.93
C ARG A 125 -4.90 -13.21 -1.91
N TYR A 126 -4.37 -12.02 -1.63
CA TYR A 126 -5.12 -10.78 -1.69
C TYR A 126 -5.02 -10.14 -3.08
N GLN A 127 -6.05 -9.38 -3.44
CA GLN A 127 -6.16 -8.72 -4.75
C GLN A 127 -6.35 -7.20 -4.64
N LYS A 128 -6.98 -6.73 -3.56
CA LYS A 128 -7.22 -5.30 -3.32
C LYS A 128 -6.87 -4.92 -1.90
N ILE A 129 -6.44 -3.68 -1.70
CA ILE A 129 -6.12 -3.09 -0.40
C ILE A 129 -6.80 -1.74 -0.24
N GLY A 130 -7.30 -1.51 0.97
CA GLY A 130 -7.79 -0.22 1.43
C GLY A 130 -7.25 0.06 2.82
N VAL A 131 -6.91 1.31 3.12
CA VAL A 131 -6.30 1.67 4.41
C VAL A 131 -7.06 2.85 5.01
N HIS A 132 -7.37 2.76 6.30
CA HIS A 132 -7.98 3.84 7.06
C HIS A 132 -7.22 4.05 8.37
N GLU A 133 -6.72 5.27 8.59
CA GLU A 133 -6.20 5.69 9.88
C GLU A 133 -7.37 6.21 10.73
N VAL A 134 -7.66 5.54 11.85
CA VAL A 134 -8.81 5.82 12.72
C VAL A 134 -8.35 6.23 14.11
N SER A 135 -8.97 7.26 14.67
CA SER A 135 -8.81 7.62 16.08
C SER A 135 -9.77 6.80 16.94
N ALA A 136 -9.22 5.96 17.80
CA ALA A 136 -10.01 5.24 18.81
C ALA A 136 -10.50 6.19 19.91
N SER A 137 -11.41 5.71 20.76
CA SER A 137 -12.00 6.48 21.86
C SER A 137 -11.00 6.93 22.92
N ASP A 138 -9.84 6.26 23.02
CA ASP A 138 -8.72 6.65 23.90
C ASP A 138 -7.82 7.74 23.28
N GLY A 139 -8.17 8.24 22.10
CA GLY A 139 -7.42 9.25 21.36
C GLY A 139 -6.21 8.71 20.60
N ARG A 140 -5.90 7.40 20.68
CA ARG A 140 -4.81 6.80 19.91
C ARG A 140 -5.24 6.58 18.47
N GLN A 141 -4.29 6.74 17.55
CA GLN A 141 -4.51 6.44 16.15
C GLN A 141 -4.10 4.99 15.83
N TYR A 142 -4.91 4.34 15.01
CA TYR A 142 -4.69 2.98 14.54
C TYR A 142 -4.80 2.92 13.02
N THR A 143 -3.91 2.16 12.38
CA THR A 143 -4.02 1.82 10.96
C THR A 143 -4.88 0.57 10.81
N VAL A 144 -5.96 0.65 10.03
CA VAL A 144 -6.80 -0.50 9.68
C VAL A 144 -6.76 -0.73 8.17
N LEU A 145 -6.40 -1.96 7.78
CA LEU A 145 -6.32 -2.43 6.41
C LEU A 145 -7.52 -3.31 6.11
N TYR A 146 -8.16 -3.07 4.97
CA TYR A 146 -9.16 -3.92 4.36
C TYR A 146 -8.53 -4.63 3.18
N LEU A 147 -8.54 -5.95 3.18
CA LEU A 147 -7.85 -6.76 2.17
C LEU A 147 -8.83 -7.73 1.52
N ALA A 148 -9.09 -7.54 0.23
CA ALA A 148 -9.96 -8.43 -0.53
C ALA A 148 -9.21 -9.70 -0.93
N THR A 149 -9.77 -10.87 -0.61
CA THR A 149 -9.22 -12.17 -1.00
C THR A 149 -9.68 -12.57 -2.40
N ASP A 150 -8.98 -13.52 -3.00
CA ASP A 150 -9.40 -14.21 -4.22
C ASP A 150 -10.64 -15.11 -4.07
N LYS A 151 -11.21 -15.18 -2.86
CA LYS A 151 -12.37 -16.01 -2.51
C LYS A 151 -13.64 -15.20 -2.22
N GLY A 152 -13.63 -13.90 -2.53
CA GLY A 152 -14.78 -13.02 -2.33
C GLY A 152 -15.01 -12.63 -0.86
N SER A 153 -13.99 -12.79 0.00
CA SER A 153 -14.02 -12.33 1.39
C SER A 153 -13.11 -11.12 1.59
N ILE A 154 -13.33 -10.39 2.67
CA ILE A 154 -12.52 -9.24 3.09
C ILE A 154 -11.96 -9.53 4.47
N HIS A 155 -10.66 -9.36 4.63
CA HIS A 155 -10.02 -9.36 5.93
C HIS A 155 -9.89 -7.92 6.43
N LYS A 156 -10.38 -7.67 7.66
CA LYS A 156 -10.14 -6.44 8.40
C LYS A 156 -8.95 -6.68 9.32
N VAL A 157 -7.88 -5.93 9.09
CA VAL A 157 -6.57 -6.14 9.70
C VAL A 157 -6.13 -4.86 10.39
N VAL A 158 -5.72 -4.94 11.65
CA VAL A 158 -5.26 -3.78 12.43
C VAL A 158 -3.76 -3.88 12.71
N GLU A 159 -3.07 -2.76 12.57
CA GLU A 159 -1.69 -2.61 13.01
C GLU A 159 -1.68 -2.25 14.52
N LEU A 160 -1.17 -3.17 15.35
CA LEU A 160 -1.03 -2.98 16.80
C LEU A 160 0.45 -2.91 17.19
N PRO A 161 0.79 -2.39 18.39
CA PRO A 161 2.18 -2.35 18.86
C PRO A 161 2.88 -3.72 18.91
N GLY A 162 2.12 -4.80 19.12
CA GLY A 162 2.62 -6.18 19.13
C GLY A 162 2.67 -6.85 17.74
N GLY A 163 2.36 -6.12 16.68
CA GLY A 163 2.28 -6.61 15.32
C GLY A 163 0.86 -6.58 14.76
N VAL A 164 0.75 -7.04 13.52
CA VAL A 164 -0.49 -6.99 12.74
C VAL A 164 -1.44 -8.10 13.17
N HIS A 165 -2.74 -7.79 13.27
CA HIS A 165 -3.78 -8.75 13.63
C HIS A 165 -4.94 -8.73 12.64
N ASN A 166 -5.33 -9.89 12.12
CA ASN A 166 -6.60 -10.04 11.41
C ASN A 166 -7.73 -10.19 12.45
N ILE A 167 -8.60 -9.19 12.53
CA ILE A 167 -9.67 -9.11 13.53
C ILE A 167 -11.02 -9.55 12.99
N MET A 168 -11.16 -9.69 11.67
CA MET A 168 -12.43 -10.08 11.05
C MET A 168 -12.22 -10.62 9.63
N GLU A 169 -12.92 -11.70 9.30
CA GLU A 169 -13.15 -12.11 7.91
C GLU A 169 -14.63 -11.97 7.58
N LEU A 170 -14.95 -11.15 6.58
CA LEU A 170 -16.31 -10.95 6.06
C LEU A 170 -16.44 -11.64 4.70
N GLN A 171 -17.31 -12.64 4.59
CA GLN A 171 -17.67 -13.24 3.30
C GLN A 171 -18.69 -12.34 2.60
N VAL A 172 -18.24 -11.57 1.60
CA VAL A 172 -19.09 -10.60 0.88
C VAL A 172 -19.76 -11.26 -0.34
N PHE A 173 -18.98 -12.03 -1.10
CA PHE A 173 -19.41 -12.71 -2.32
C PHE A 173 -19.13 -14.21 -2.25
N SER A 174 -19.72 -14.99 -3.15
CA SER A 174 -19.38 -16.41 -3.24
C SER A 174 -17.97 -16.59 -3.81
N LYS A 175 -17.32 -17.74 -3.56
CA LYS A 175 -15.99 -18.04 -4.10
C LYS A 175 -15.88 -17.99 -5.64
N LYS A 176 -17.02 -18.03 -6.36
CA LYS A 176 -17.08 -17.96 -7.83
C LYS A 176 -17.23 -16.54 -8.36
N ASP A 177 -17.38 -15.54 -7.48
CA ASP A 177 -17.58 -14.13 -7.85
C ASP A 177 -16.55 -13.26 -7.09
N PRO A 178 -15.30 -13.22 -7.57
CA PRO A 178 -14.22 -12.52 -6.87
C PRO A 178 -14.47 -11.01 -6.82
N ILE A 179 -13.92 -10.36 -5.79
CA ILE A 179 -13.99 -8.91 -5.63
C ILE A 179 -13.14 -8.26 -6.72
N GLN A 180 -13.74 -7.37 -7.51
CA GLN A 180 -13.08 -6.66 -8.61
C GLN A 180 -12.71 -5.22 -8.24
N SER A 181 -13.51 -4.59 -7.38
CA SER A 181 -13.28 -3.22 -6.92
C SER A 181 -13.58 -3.10 -5.43
N MET A 182 -12.84 -2.20 -4.78
CA MET A 182 -13.00 -1.88 -3.38
C MET A 182 -12.65 -0.40 -3.18
N ILE A 183 -13.56 0.36 -2.58
CA ILE A 183 -13.44 1.80 -2.37
C ILE A 183 -13.83 2.12 -0.93
N LEU A 184 -13.04 2.97 -0.28
CA LEU A 184 -13.28 3.44 1.08
C LEU A 184 -13.87 4.85 1.02
N ASP A 185 -14.96 5.05 1.74
CA ASP A 185 -15.51 6.35 2.05
C ASP A 185 -15.22 6.65 3.51
N HIS A 186 -14.18 7.46 3.71
CA HIS A 186 -13.69 7.83 5.05
C HIS A 186 -14.67 8.71 5.81
N GLU A 187 -15.43 9.56 5.11
CA GLU A 187 -16.36 10.50 5.73
C GLU A 187 -17.59 9.79 6.27
N ARG A 188 -18.12 8.82 5.51
CA ARG A 188 -19.28 8.00 5.92
C ARG A 188 -18.90 6.73 6.68
N ALA A 189 -17.60 6.46 6.84
CA ALA A 189 -17.07 5.22 7.40
C ALA A 189 -17.66 3.97 6.71
N MET A 190 -17.70 3.98 5.37
CA MET A 190 -18.26 2.90 4.55
C MET A 190 -17.22 2.28 3.62
N LEU A 191 -17.30 0.97 3.43
CA LEU A 191 -16.54 0.21 2.46
C LEU A 191 -17.48 -0.25 1.34
N TYR A 192 -17.22 0.17 0.11
CA TYR A 192 -17.96 -0.27 -1.08
C TYR A 192 -17.17 -1.34 -1.81
N VAL A 193 -17.82 -2.46 -2.09
CA VAL A 193 -17.17 -3.66 -2.65
C VAL A 193 -17.96 -4.12 -3.86
N GLY A 194 -17.29 -4.22 -5.01
CA GLY A 194 -17.90 -4.60 -6.28
C GLY A 194 -17.40 -5.94 -6.79
N SER A 195 -18.31 -6.74 -7.33
CA SER A 195 -18.03 -7.89 -8.18
C SER A 195 -18.54 -7.66 -9.60
N THR A 196 -18.50 -8.69 -10.44
CA THR A 196 -19.09 -8.64 -11.79
C THR A 196 -20.60 -8.42 -11.78
N SER A 197 -21.28 -8.80 -10.70
CA SER A 197 -22.75 -8.89 -10.66
C SER A 197 -23.41 -7.93 -9.69
N LYS A 198 -22.69 -7.43 -8.68
CA LYS A 198 -23.28 -6.60 -7.62
C LYS A 198 -22.25 -5.71 -6.92
N VAL A 199 -22.79 -4.69 -6.24
CA VAL A 199 -22.06 -3.82 -5.32
C VAL A 199 -22.70 -3.94 -3.94
N VAL A 200 -21.89 -3.99 -2.90
CA VAL A 200 -22.33 -4.04 -1.49
C VAL A 200 -21.66 -2.91 -0.73
N GLU A 201 -22.45 -2.20 0.07
CA GLU A 201 -22.00 -1.21 1.05
C GLU A 201 -21.86 -1.89 2.42
N ILE A 202 -20.72 -1.72 3.08
CA ILE A 202 -20.37 -2.36 4.34
C ILE A 202 -19.91 -1.29 5.32
N PRO A 203 -20.57 -1.11 6.48
CA PRO A 203 -20.07 -0.22 7.53
C PRO A 203 -18.68 -0.65 8.01
N MET A 204 -17.79 0.30 8.25
CA MET A 204 -16.47 0.00 8.82
C MET A 204 -16.57 -0.35 10.32
N ASP A 205 -17.61 0.13 11.00
CA ASP A 205 -17.89 0.01 12.43
C ASP A 205 -18.94 -1.07 12.74
N MET A 206 -18.79 -2.26 12.13
CA MET A 206 -19.68 -3.41 12.38
C MET A 206 -19.51 -4.05 13.78
N CYS A 207 -19.45 -3.25 14.84
CA CYS A 207 -19.24 -3.70 16.23
C CYS A 207 -20.31 -4.68 16.70
N GLY A 208 -21.50 -4.60 16.11
CA GLY A 208 -22.59 -5.53 16.35
C GLY A 208 -22.30 -6.98 15.95
N VAL A 209 -21.15 -7.33 15.36
CA VAL A 209 -20.72 -8.73 15.15
C VAL A 209 -20.09 -9.35 16.39
N TYR A 210 -19.53 -8.54 17.29
CA TYR A 210 -18.89 -8.98 18.53
C TYR A 210 -19.90 -9.24 19.65
N ARG A 211 -21.09 -9.75 19.29
CA ARG A 211 -22.19 -9.97 20.24
C ARG A 211 -21.72 -10.98 21.27
N ASN A 212 -21.81 -10.62 22.55
CA ASN A 212 -22.38 -11.41 23.65
C ASN A 212 -21.94 -10.90 25.04
N ASN A 213 -20.84 -10.13 25.16
CA ASN A 213 -20.42 -9.49 26.40
C ASN A 213 -19.29 -8.47 26.18
N CYS A 214 -19.02 -7.64 27.19
CA CYS A 214 -17.91 -6.67 27.22
C CYS A 214 -16.56 -7.30 26.85
N GLU A 215 -16.28 -8.50 27.37
CA GLU A 215 -15.02 -9.20 27.11
C GLU A 215 -14.81 -9.50 25.62
N SER A 216 -15.83 -10.03 24.93
CA SER A 216 -15.76 -10.32 23.49
C SER A 216 -15.53 -9.07 22.63
N CYS A 217 -16.15 -7.94 23.00
CA CYS A 217 -15.94 -6.67 22.31
C CYS A 217 -14.51 -6.15 22.50
N LEU A 218 -13.99 -6.19 23.72
CA LEU A 218 -12.64 -5.71 24.02
C LEU A 218 -11.55 -6.62 23.44
N LEU A 219 -11.76 -7.94 23.45
CA LEU A 219 -10.84 -8.93 22.87
C LEU A 219 -10.80 -8.88 21.34
N ALA A 220 -11.84 -8.36 20.68
CA ALA A 220 -11.84 -8.16 19.24
C ALA A 220 -10.77 -7.17 18.77
N ARG A 221 -10.35 -6.23 19.64
CA ARG A 221 -9.34 -5.20 19.35
C ARG A 221 -9.65 -4.38 18.10
N ASP A 222 -10.93 -4.20 17.81
CA ASP A 222 -11.39 -3.37 16.71
C ASP A 222 -11.41 -1.90 17.17
N PRO A 223 -10.57 -1.01 16.62
CA PRO A 223 -10.47 0.38 17.08
C PRO A 223 -11.73 1.22 16.81
N TYR A 224 -12.69 0.70 16.05
CA TYR A 224 -14.00 1.31 15.83
C TYR A 224 -14.99 1.00 16.96
N CYS A 225 -14.66 0.05 17.84
CA CYS A 225 -15.62 -0.54 18.77
C CYS A 225 -15.24 -0.33 20.23
N GLY A 226 -16.27 -0.22 21.06
CA GLY A 226 -16.19 -0.17 22.52
C GLY A 226 -17.49 -0.70 23.12
N TRP A 227 -17.47 -0.95 24.44
CA TRP A 227 -18.65 -1.38 25.20
C TRP A 227 -19.25 -0.22 25.98
#